data_AF-A0A8C1KHB8-F1
#
_entry.id   AF-A0A8C1KHB8-F1
#
_cell.length_a   1.000
_cell.length_b   1.000
_cell.length_c   1.000
_cell.angle_alpha   90.00
_cell.angle_beta   90.00
_cell.angle_gamma   90.00
#
_symmetry.space_group_name_H-M   'P 1'
#
loop_
_entity.id
_entity.type
_entity.pdbx_description
1 polymer ?
#
loop_
_entity_poly.entity_id
_entity_poly.type
_entity_poly.pdbx_seq_one_letter_code
_entity_poly.pdbx_strand_id
1 'polypeptide(L)'
;RRLEILCMNYECTCMCVLSICICCRKQTLQRYQKSENSRLLCTDCPESPRSRSLSLDNCAHKCSKSKKSCRAFYFDHINRKCHLLPFDRFSEGAKRERKPNYDLYEKKDYVRECIIGPGVNYKGRRSFTKTGITCQAWNMSIPHEHNFKPARHKKFDLRQNFCRNPDNDPSGPWCFTELTETRHQECGLPQCSEVECMKCNGETYRGPMDHTESGKECQRWDSQKPHKHTYQPNRHVGKGLDDNYCRNPNNDVRPWCYTMDKNTPWEYCNISVCDSDNDVEVEVTTSCFQGQGEGYRGTVNVTPAGVTCQRWDALFPHNHSYTPHNYKCKDLRENFCRNPDGSEIPWCFTADPKVRRAFCTNIPRCESEISDSTECYEDNGESYRGNLSKTRSGIPCGLWSDHTFRRDTQSAKASAGLELNLCRNPDRDKHGPWCYTSNSSIPWDYCGLERCKSVSTDDHQKSEGPKPSCFIHKTTRIVGGMEVQRAEDGSWVVSIQKGYTLPV
;
A
#
# COMPACT_ATOMS: atom_id res chain seq x y z
N ARG A 1 -43.52 -33.83 -47.85
CA ARG A 1 -42.59 -34.12 -46.73
C ARG A 1 -41.20 -34.34 -47.32
N ARG A 2 -40.20 -33.53 -46.92
CA ARG A 2 -38.94 -33.18 -47.64
C ARG A 2 -39.13 -32.07 -48.68
N LEU A 3 -39.00 -30.80 -48.26
CA LEU A 3 -38.39 -29.69 -49.03
C LEU A 3 -38.49 -28.28 -48.40
N GLU A 4 -38.84 -28.11 -47.11
CA GLU A 4 -38.89 -26.76 -46.48
C GLU A 4 -38.07 -26.58 -45.19
N ILE A 5 -37.06 -27.41 -44.94
CA ILE A 5 -36.14 -27.22 -43.79
C ILE A 5 -34.70 -27.24 -44.29
N LEU A 6 -34.28 -26.21 -45.03
CA LEU A 6 -32.85 -26.01 -45.39
C LEU A 6 -32.47 -24.60 -45.86
N CYS A 7 -33.25 -23.55 -45.57
CA CYS A 7 -32.92 -22.16 -45.93
C CYS A 7 -32.83 -21.17 -44.75
N MET A 8 -32.59 -21.63 -43.52
CA MET A 8 -32.41 -20.74 -42.35
C MET A 8 -31.20 -21.07 -41.47
N ASN A 9 -30.14 -21.69 -42.02
CA ASN A 9 -28.93 -22.02 -41.25
C ASN A 9 -27.61 -21.54 -41.85
N TYR A 10 -27.62 -20.65 -42.84
CA TYR A 10 -26.40 -20.12 -43.47
C TYR A 10 -26.06 -18.66 -43.17
N GLU A 11 -26.90 -17.89 -42.46
CA GLU A 11 -26.54 -16.51 -42.05
C GLU A 11 -26.14 -16.35 -40.57
N CYS A 12 -26.40 -17.33 -39.69
CA CYS A 12 -25.99 -17.23 -38.28
C CYS A 12 -24.59 -17.75 -37.96
N THR A 13 -23.95 -18.49 -38.87
CA THR A 13 -22.60 -19.06 -38.64
C THR A 13 -21.45 -18.10 -38.93
N CYS A 14 -21.67 -17.03 -39.72
CA CYS A 14 -20.62 -16.04 -39.99
C CYS A 14 -20.49 -14.98 -38.88
N MET A 15 -21.56 -14.69 -38.14
CA MET A 15 -21.56 -13.70 -37.05
C MET A 15 -21.09 -14.27 -35.69
N CYS A 16 -21.15 -15.59 -35.48
CA CYS A 16 -20.69 -16.21 -34.23
C CYS A 16 -19.16 -16.39 -34.14
N VAL A 17 -18.46 -16.54 -35.27
CA VAL A 17 -16.98 -16.68 -35.26
C VAL A 17 -16.28 -15.34 -34.93
N LEU A 18 -16.93 -14.21 -35.24
CA LEU A 18 -16.43 -12.87 -34.89
C LEU A 18 -16.69 -12.49 -33.42
N SER A 19 -17.72 -13.04 -32.78
CA SER A 19 -18.09 -12.69 -31.39
C SER A 19 -17.35 -13.53 -30.33
N ILE A 20 -16.94 -14.77 -30.64
CA ILE A 20 -16.20 -15.63 -29.69
C ILE A 20 -14.71 -15.25 -29.61
N CYS A 21 -14.16 -14.57 -30.61
CA CYS A 21 -12.77 -14.07 -30.60
C CYS A 21 -12.53 -12.82 -29.72
N ILE A 22 -13.58 -12.20 -29.16
CA ILE A 22 -13.44 -10.99 -28.33
C ILE A 22 -13.04 -11.34 -26.88
N CYS A 23 -13.29 -12.58 -26.43
CA CYS A 23 -13.16 -12.98 -25.02
C CYS A 23 -11.74 -13.42 -24.59
N CYS A 24 -10.79 -13.52 -25.52
CA CYS A 24 -9.38 -13.86 -25.24
C CYS A 24 -8.39 -12.80 -25.74
N ARG A 25 -8.72 -11.50 -25.64
CA ARG A 25 -7.67 -10.47 -25.72
C ARG A 25 -6.81 -10.57 -24.46
N LYS A 26 -5.71 -11.32 -24.54
CA LYS A 26 -4.66 -11.32 -23.50
C LYS A 26 -4.27 -9.87 -23.24
N GLN A 27 -4.51 -9.41 -22.02
CA GLN A 27 -4.17 -8.05 -21.60
C GLN A 27 -2.64 -7.95 -21.57
N THR A 28 -2.08 -7.15 -22.47
CA THR A 28 -0.61 -7.09 -22.66
C THR A 28 0.05 -5.96 -21.89
N LEU A 29 -0.73 -5.09 -21.23
CA LEU A 29 -0.20 -3.92 -20.54
C LEU A 29 0.69 -4.29 -19.33
N GLN A 30 0.50 -5.48 -18.75
CA GLN A 30 1.32 -6.03 -17.66
C GLN A 30 2.81 -6.10 -18.00
N ARG A 31 3.13 -6.25 -19.30
CA ARG A 31 4.49 -6.40 -19.82
C ARG A 31 5.24 -5.09 -19.95
N TYR A 32 4.62 -3.97 -19.58
CA TYR A 32 5.21 -2.64 -19.71
C TYR A 32 5.37 -2.00 -18.35
N GLN A 33 6.49 -1.34 -18.16
CA GLN A 33 6.74 -0.43 -17.06
C GLN A 33 6.20 0.95 -17.44
N LYS A 34 5.35 1.54 -16.60
CA LYS A 34 4.77 2.87 -16.82
C LYS A 34 5.68 3.95 -16.24
N SER A 35 5.75 5.08 -16.92
CA SER A 35 6.27 6.34 -16.37
C SER A 35 5.28 7.45 -16.69
N GLU A 36 4.69 8.03 -15.64
CA GLU A 36 3.67 9.06 -15.78
C GLU A 36 4.26 10.38 -16.28
N ASN A 37 3.44 11.16 -16.99
CA ASN A 37 3.79 12.50 -17.46
C ASN A 37 5.14 12.55 -18.20
N SER A 38 5.41 11.53 -19.01
CA SER A 38 6.69 11.28 -19.65
C SER A 38 6.51 10.84 -21.09
N ARG A 39 7.43 11.24 -21.96
CA ARG A 39 7.62 10.66 -23.30
C ARG A 39 9.10 10.41 -23.55
N LEU A 40 9.38 9.59 -24.55
CA LEU A 40 10.74 9.30 -24.99
C LEU A 40 10.95 9.89 -26.38
N LEU A 41 11.95 10.76 -26.50
CA LEU A 41 12.40 11.33 -27.76
C LEU A 41 13.73 10.71 -28.16
N CYS A 42 13.99 10.63 -29.45
CA CYS A 42 15.29 10.22 -29.95
C CYS A 42 15.61 11.01 -31.21
N THR A 43 16.71 11.76 -31.17
CA THR A 43 17.19 12.60 -32.27
C THR A 43 17.87 11.77 -33.35
N ASP A 44 18.54 10.68 -32.95
CA ASP A 44 19.45 9.91 -33.80
C ASP A 44 18.90 8.51 -34.13
N CYS A 45 17.62 8.26 -33.85
CA CYS A 45 17.01 6.95 -34.08
C CYS A 45 16.58 6.77 -35.53
N PRO A 46 16.85 5.60 -36.15
CA PRO A 46 16.63 5.37 -37.58
C PRO A 46 15.16 5.24 -38.00
N GLU A 47 14.21 5.08 -37.08
CA GLU A 47 12.78 5.02 -37.39
C GLU A 47 11.98 6.01 -36.52
N SER A 48 11.17 6.85 -37.17
CA SER A 48 10.29 7.80 -36.51
C SER A 48 9.12 7.12 -35.79
N PRO A 49 8.60 7.73 -34.69
CA PRO A 49 7.44 7.22 -33.97
C PRO A 49 6.22 7.08 -34.89
N ARG A 50 5.56 5.92 -34.86
CA ARG A 50 4.29 5.74 -35.61
C ARG A 50 3.11 6.10 -34.73
N SER A 51 2.40 7.15 -35.11
CA SER A 51 1.18 7.57 -34.44
C SER A 51 -0.06 6.84 -34.98
N ARG A 52 -0.96 6.43 -34.09
CA ARG A 52 -2.26 5.82 -34.43
C ARG A 52 -3.31 6.18 -33.38
N SER A 53 -4.57 6.31 -33.80
CA SER A 53 -5.70 6.39 -32.87
C SER A 53 -6.06 4.98 -32.40
N LEU A 54 -5.73 4.66 -31.16
CA LEU A 54 -5.94 3.35 -30.53
C LEU A 54 -6.28 3.55 -29.06
N SER A 55 -7.00 2.62 -28.43
CA SER A 55 -7.06 2.58 -26.96
C SER A 55 -5.71 2.17 -26.38
N LEU A 56 -5.49 2.45 -25.10
CA LEU A 56 -4.26 2.08 -24.39
C LEU A 56 -3.94 0.59 -24.50
N ASP A 57 -4.90 -0.29 -24.21
CA ASP A 57 -4.72 -1.75 -24.34
C ASP A 57 -4.39 -2.18 -25.77
N ASN A 58 -5.03 -1.55 -26.77
CA ASN A 58 -4.76 -1.85 -28.17
C ASN A 58 -3.37 -1.35 -28.60
N CYS A 59 -2.89 -0.24 -28.02
CA CYS A 59 -1.54 0.26 -28.21
C CYS A 59 -0.51 -0.77 -27.70
N ALA A 60 -0.68 -1.25 -26.46
CA ALA A 60 0.15 -2.29 -25.88
C ALA A 60 0.13 -3.59 -26.69
N HIS A 61 -1.06 -4.00 -27.16
CA HIS A 61 -1.22 -5.20 -27.97
C HIS A 61 -0.52 -5.06 -29.32
N LYS A 62 -0.66 -3.90 -29.98
CA LYS A 62 -0.02 -3.62 -31.26
C LYS A 62 1.50 -3.57 -31.13
N CYS A 63 2.02 -2.95 -30.06
CA CYS A 63 3.45 -2.94 -29.77
C CYS A 63 3.97 -4.36 -29.45
N SER A 64 3.19 -5.19 -28.75
CA SER A 64 3.57 -6.57 -28.46
C SER A 64 3.62 -7.45 -29.71
N LYS A 65 2.70 -7.26 -30.67
CA LYS A 65 2.62 -8.02 -31.92
C LYS A 65 3.41 -7.42 -33.09
N SER A 66 4.00 -6.24 -32.91
CA SER A 66 4.67 -5.53 -33.99
C SER A 66 5.84 -6.36 -34.53
N LYS A 67 5.83 -6.66 -35.84
CA LYS A 67 6.95 -7.29 -36.55
C LYS A 67 8.19 -6.37 -36.59
N LYS A 68 7.97 -5.06 -36.57
CA LYS A 68 9.02 -4.07 -36.32
C LYS A 68 9.24 -4.00 -34.81
N SER A 69 10.49 -4.14 -34.34
CA SER A 69 10.90 -4.25 -32.94
C SER A 69 10.41 -3.10 -32.04
N CYS A 70 9.11 -3.02 -31.76
CA CYS A 70 8.54 -2.03 -30.84
C CYS A 70 9.04 -2.35 -29.43
N ARG A 71 9.70 -1.39 -28.79
CA ARG A 71 10.29 -1.55 -27.45
C ARG A 71 9.58 -0.70 -26.41
N ALA A 72 9.02 0.43 -26.82
CA ALA A 72 8.22 1.29 -25.97
C ALA A 72 7.07 1.92 -26.76
N PHE A 73 6.15 2.56 -26.06
CA PHE A 73 5.20 3.48 -26.67
C PHE A 73 4.85 4.56 -25.65
N TYR A 74 4.40 5.73 -26.10
CA TYR A 74 3.73 6.69 -25.22
C TYR A 74 2.30 6.93 -25.67
N PHE A 75 1.44 7.23 -24.71
CA PHE A 75 0.02 7.46 -24.92
C PHE A 75 -0.33 8.90 -24.57
N ASP A 76 -0.85 9.65 -25.53
CA ASP A 76 -1.42 10.97 -25.34
C ASP A 76 -2.88 10.81 -24.88
N HIS A 77 -3.15 11.13 -23.61
CA HIS A 77 -4.47 10.97 -23.01
C HIS A 77 -5.49 11.99 -23.53
N ILE A 78 -5.05 13.18 -23.96
CA ILE A 78 -5.92 14.23 -24.49
C ILE A 78 -6.42 13.82 -25.87
N ASN A 79 -5.49 13.49 -26.77
CA ASN A 79 -5.81 13.17 -28.16
C ASN A 79 -6.15 11.70 -28.39
N ARG A 80 -6.06 10.86 -27.34
CA ARG A 80 -6.16 9.39 -27.41
C ARG A 80 -5.29 8.78 -28.51
N LYS A 81 -4.07 9.30 -28.64
CA LYS A 81 -3.10 8.88 -29.66
C LYS A 81 -2.01 8.00 -29.05
N CYS A 82 -1.78 6.87 -29.69
CA CYS A 82 -0.71 5.93 -29.40
C CYS A 82 0.47 6.21 -30.31
N HIS A 83 1.67 6.33 -29.73
CA HIS A 83 2.92 6.52 -30.46
C HIS A 83 3.86 5.36 -30.19
N LEU A 84 4.03 4.48 -31.18
CA LEU A 84 4.86 3.29 -31.08
C LEU A 84 6.33 3.61 -31.35
N LEU A 85 7.22 3.16 -30.46
CA LEU A 85 8.65 3.44 -30.50
C LEU A 85 9.47 2.16 -30.74
N PRO A 86 10.41 2.16 -31.70
CA PRO A 86 11.32 1.06 -31.94
C PRO A 86 12.54 1.05 -31.00
N PHE A 87 12.64 2.06 -30.14
CA PHE A 87 13.72 2.27 -29.18
C PHE A 87 13.17 2.35 -27.75
N ASP A 88 14.08 2.22 -26.80
CA ASP A 88 13.88 2.27 -25.36
C ASP A 88 14.79 3.36 -24.75
N ARG A 89 14.68 3.63 -23.45
CA ARG A 89 15.52 4.63 -22.76
C ARG A 89 17.03 4.41 -22.86
N PHE A 90 17.45 3.21 -23.26
CA PHE A 90 18.84 2.79 -23.32
C PHE A 90 19.42 2.83 -24.74
N SER A 91 18.60 3.20 -25.71
CA SER A 91 19.03 3.38 -27.09
C SER A 91 19.81 4.69 -27.21
N GLU A 92 20.85 4.68 -28.03
CA GLU A 92 21.70 5.85 -28.26
C GLU A 92 20.87 7.02 -28.81
N GLY A 93 21.08 8.23 -28.27
CA GLY A 93 20.29 9.42 -28.59
C GLY A 93 18.89 9.48 -27.96
N ALA A 94 18.44 8.44 -27.24
CA ALA A 94 17.14 8.47 -26.57
C ALA A 94 17.20 9.30 -25.27
N LYS A 95 16.28 10.24 -25.12
CA LYS A 95 16.13 11.10 -23.94
C LYS A 95 14.69 11.08 -23.44
N ARG A 96 14.54 10.88 -22.14
CA ARG A 96 13.23 10.97 -21.47
C ARG A 96 12.92 12.43 -21.20
N GLU A 97 11.73 12.85 -21.60
CA GLU A 97 11.25 14.22 -21.41
C GLU A 97 9.96 14.19 -20.60
N ARG A 98 9.85 15.11 -19.63
CA ARG A 98 8.61 15.32 -18.89
C ARG A 98 7.60 16.01 -19.81
N LYS A 99 6.47 15.35 -20.05
CA LYS A 99 5.37 15.87 -20.85
C LYS A 99 4.04 15.57 -20.16
N PRO A 100 3.31 16.58 -19.64
CA PRO A 100 2.02 16.37 -19.00
C PRO A 100 1.02 15.69 -19.94
N ASN A 101 0.16 14.81 -19.39
CA ASN A 101 -0.86 14.04 -20.12
C ASN A 101 -0.31 12.95 -21.07
N TYR A 102 1.00 12.72 -21.05
CA TYR A 102 1.64 11.65 -21.80
C TYR A 102 2.12 10.61 -20.82
N ASP A 103 1.76 9.36 -21.04
CA ASP A 103 2.31 8.24 -20.26
C ASP A 103 3.20 7.38 -21.14
N LEU A 104 4.43 7.15 -20.69
CA LEU A 104 5.40 6.28 -21.36
C LEU A 104 5.25 4.85 -20.82
N TYR A 105 5.27 3.88 -21.72
CA TYR A 105 5.20 2.45 -21.44
C TYR A 105 6.36 1.75 -22.12
N GLU A 106 7.32 1.27 -21.34
CA GLU A 106 8.53 0.58 -21.84
C GLU A 106 8.41 -0.92 -21.58
N LYS A 107 8.72 -1.77 -22.56
CA LYS A 107 8.64 -3.23 -22.36
C LYS A 107 9.63 -3.68 -21.30
N LYS A 108 9.13 -4.31 -20.25
CA LYS A 108 9.94 -4.83 -19.13
C LYS A 108 11.08 -5.72 -19.61
N ASP A 109 10.86 -6.57 -20.61
CA ASP A 109 11.88 -7.46 -21.20
C ASP A 109 13.17 -6.72 -21.60
N TYR A 110 13.07 -5.47 -22.07
CA TYR A 110 14.21 -4.68 -22.56
C TYR A 110 14.83 -3.81 -21.48
N VAL A 111 14.05 -3.41 -20.46
CA VAL A 111 14.49 -2.42 -19.47
C VAL A 111 14.83 -3.00 -18.11
N ARG A 112 14.43 -4.23 -17.81
CA ARG A 112 14.72 -4.93 -16.55
C ARG A 112 16.13 -5.50 -16.53
N GLU A 113 16.72 -5.54 -15.35
CA GLU A 113 18.06 -6.13 -15.10
C GLU A 113 17.99 -7.45 -14.31
N CYS A 114 16.78 -7.98 -14.13
CA CYS A 114 16.51 -9.25 -13.46
C CYS A 114 15.69 -10.20 -14.35
N ILE A 115 15.61 -11.46 -13.95
CA ILE A 115 14.85 -12.50 -14.66
C ILE A 115 13.73 -13.07 -13.80
N ILE A 116 12.74 -13.67 -14.47
CA ILE A 116 11.69 -14.49 -13.85
C ILE A 116 11.88 -15.91 -14.37
N GLY A 117 12.05 -16.87 -13.45
CA GLY A 117 12.35 -18.26 -13.81
C GLY A 117 13.63 -18.35 -14.67
N PRO A 118 13.63 -19.13 -15.77
CA PRO A 118 14.82 -19.29 -16.62
C PRO A 118 15.12 -18.05 -17.50
N GLY A 119 14.32 -17.00 -17.47
CA GLY A 119 14.64 -15.77 -18.20
C GLY A 119 14.57 -15.88 -19.74
N VAL A 120 13.77 -16.80 -20.30
CA VAL A 120 13.60 -16.97 -21.77
C VAL A 120 13.16 -15.68 -22.49
N ASN A 121 12.38 -14.83 -21.81
CA ASN A 121 11.90 -13.56 -22.36
C ASN A 121 12.84 -12.38 -22.09
N TYR A 122 13.99 -12.61 -21.44
CA TYR A 122 14.95 -11.55 -21.14
C TYR A 122 15.53 -10.96 -22.42
N LYS A 123 15.43 -9.63 -22.57
CA LYS A 123 15.94 -8.86 -23.71
C LYS A 123 16.79 -7.66 -23.28
N GLY A 124 17.27 -7.68 -22.04
CA GLY A 124 18.14 -6.65 -21.50
C GLY A 124 19.51 -6.62 -22.17
N ARG A 125 20.41 -5.83 -21.59
CA ARG A 125 21.70 -5.45 -22.19
C ARG A 125 22.92 -6.07 -21.51
N ARG A 126 22.73 -7.03 -20.59
CA ARG A 126 23.85 -7.74 -19.95
C ARG A 126 24.71 -8.38 -21.05
N SER A 127 26.00 -8.06 -21.07
CA SER A 127 26.96 -8.47 -22.12
C SER A 127 28.22 -9.13 -21.54
N PHE A 128 28.13 -9.60 -20.30
CA PHE A 128 29.21 -10.29 -19.61
C PHE A 128 28.66 -11.40 -18.73
N THR A 129 29.48 -12.44 -18.58
CA THR A 129 29.15 -13.65 -17.84
C THR A 129 29.16 -13.42 -16.33
N LYS A 130 28.76 -14.41 -15.54
CA LYS A 130 28.83 -14.37 -14.06
C LYS A 130 30.24 -14.14 -13.54
N THR A 131 31.27 -14.66 -14.23
CA THR A 131 32.67 -14.45 -13.86
C THR A 131 33.29 -13.21 -14.53
N GLY A 132 32.48 -12.34 -15.14
CA GLY A 132 32.93 -11.08 -15.73
C GLY A 132 33.54 -11.20 -17.13
N ILE A 133 33.41 -12.33 -17.81
CA ILE A 133 33.96 -12.52 -19.16
C ILE A 133 33.04 -11.84 -20.18
N THR A 134 33.60 -11.06 -21.09
CA THR A 134 32.82 -10.43 -22.17
C THR A 134 32.22 -11.47 -23.11
N CYS A 135 30.97 -11.25 -23.49
CA CYS A 135 30.27 -12.11 -24.42
C CYS A 135 30.74 -11.87 -25.86
N GLN A 136 30.87 -12.96 -26.63
CA GLN A 136 30.97 -12.94 -28.08
C GLN A 136 29.61 -12.52 -28.69
N ALA A 137 29.66 -11.70 -29.74
CA ALA A 137 28.45 -11.30 -30.45
C ALA A 137 27.80 -12.48 -31.21
N TRP A 138 26.47 -12.59 -31.13
CA TRP A 138 25.70 -13.70 -31.72
C TRP A 138 25.82 -13.80 -33.25
N ASN A 139 26.18 -12.71 -33.93
CA ASN A 139 26.42 -12.73 -35.37
C ASN A 139 27.84 -13.23 -35.72
N MET A 140 28.79 -13.20 -34.80
CA MET A 140 30.17 -13.62 -34.99
C MET A 140 30.33 -15.13 -34.79
N SER A 141 31.27 -15.75 -35.48
CA SER A 141 31.62 -17.18 -35.33
C SER A 141 33.00 -17.41 -34.71
N ILE A 142 33.59 -16.36 -34.14
CA ILE A 142 34.93 -16.36 -33.55
C ILE A 142 34.83 -15.69 -32.17
N PRO A 143 35.47 -16.23 -31.12
CA PRO A 143 36.26 -17.48 -31.11
C PRO A 143 35.44 -18.76 -31.27
N HIS A 144 34.14 -18.74 -30.96
CA HIS A 144 33.30 -19.94 -30.97
C HIS A 144 32.36 -19.97 -32.17
N GLU A 145 32.47 -21.01 -32.99
CA GLU A 145 31.47 -21.29 -34.01
C GLU A 145 30.18 -21.83 -33.38
N HIS A 146 29.02 -21.37 -33.83
CA HIS A 146 27.72 -21.79 -33.27
C HIS A 146 26.55 -21.59 -34.23
N ASN A 147 25.44 -22.28 -33.94
CA ASN A 147 24.22 -22.25 -34.76
C ASN A 147 23.18 -21.20 -34.34
N PHE A 148 23.32 -20.62 -33.14
CA PHE A 148 22.43 -19.57 -32.62
C PHE A 148 22.62 -18.21 -33.33
N LYS A 149 22.33 -18.15 -34.63
CA LYS A 149 22.47 -16.94 -35.43
C LYS A 149 21.19 -16.10 -35.41
N PRO A 150 21.27 -14.75 -35.34
CA PRO A 150 20.09 -13.88 -35.25
C PRO A 150 19.11 -14.04 -36.41
N ALA A 151 19.64 -14.31 -37.62
CA ALA A 151 18.85 -14.53 -38.82
C ALA A 151 17.94 -15.77 -38.73
N ARG A 152 18.42 -16.85 -38.10
CA ARG A 152 17.68 -18.10 -37.88
C ARG A 152 16.76 -18.02 -36.66
N HIS A 153 17.16 -17.29 -35.63
CA HIS A 153 16.53 -17.28 -34.31
C HIS A 153 15.86 -15.93 -33.96
N LYS A 154 15.09 -15.34 -34.90
CA LYS A 154 14.51 -14.00 -34.78
C LYS A 154 13.66 -13.75 -33.52
N LYS A 155 13.05 -14.80 -32.96
CA LYS A 155 12.18 -14.71 -31.76
C LYS A 155 12.95 -14.29 -30.50
N PHE A 156 14.21 -14.69 -30.38
CA PHE A 156 14.99 -14.59 -29.15
C PHE A 156 15.77 -13.28 -29.01
N ASP A 157 15.64 -12.35 -29.97
CA ASP A 157 16.30 -11.04 -29.90
C ASP A 157 17.82 -11.17 -29.66
N LEU A 158 18.49 -12.07 -30.39
CA LEU A 158 19.94 -12.30 -30.34
C LEU A 158 20.72 -11.09 -30.91
N ARG A 159 20.64 -9.94 -30.24
CA ARG A 159 21.28 -8.69 -30.66
C ARG A 159 22.62 -8.52 -29.98
N GLN A 160 23.60 -8.00 -30.73
CA GLN A 160 24.95 -7.74 -30.24
C GLN A 160 25.52 -8.99 -29.54
N ASN A 161 26.12 -8.82 -28.37
CA ASN A 161 26.61 -9.88 -27.50
C ASN A 161 25.79 -9.99 -26.21
N PHE A 162 24.52 -9.58 -26.24
CA PHE A 162 23.69 -9.60 -25.03
C PHE A 162 23.29 -11.02 -24.63
N CYS A 163 23.32 -11.31 -23.34
CA CYS A 163 22.91 -12.60 -22.78
C CYS A 163 21.46 -12.93 -23.12
N ARG A 164 21.21 -14.18 -23.55
CA ARG A 164 19.88 -14.68 -23.93
C ARG A 164 19.75 -16.14 -23.50
N ASN A 165 18.52 -16.63 -23.44
CA ASN A 165 18.25 -18.04 -23.16
C ASN A 165 17.41 -18.67 -24.29
N PRO A 166 18.03 -18.96 -25.46
CA PRO A 166 17.31 -19.48 -26.63
C PRO A 166 16.91 -20.96 -26.51
N ASP A 167 17.55 -21.70 -25.61
CA ASP A 167 17.40 -23.15 -25.37
C ASP A 167 16.64 -23.48 -24.07
N ASN A 168 16.19 -22.47 -23.32
CA ASN A 168 15.46 -22.63 -22.06
C ASN A 168 16.28 -23.39 -20.99
N ASP A 169 17.57 -23.05 -20.90
CA ASP A 169 18.46 -23.53 -19.86
C ASP A 169 17.95 -23.08 -18.46
N PRO A 170 17.82 -24.00 -17.49
CA PRO A 170 17.37 -23.66 -16.13
C PRO A 170 18.31 -22.70 -15.38
N SER A 171 19.60 -22.67 -15.72
CA SER A 171 20.59 -21.75 -15.13
C SER A 171 20.40 -20.29 -15.58
N GLY A 172 19.58 -20.06 -16.61
CA GLY A 172 19.20 -18.73 -17.05
C GLY A 172 19.93 -18.24 -18.30
N PRO A 173 19.87 -16.93 -18.61
CA PRO A 173 20.51 -16.38 -19.81
C PRO A 173 22.03 -16.54 -19.79
N TRP A 174 22.56 -16.95 -20.94
CA TRP A 174 23.97 -17.21 -21.17
C TRP A 174 24.44 -16.52 -22.46
N CYS A 175 25.74 -16.57 -22.71
CA CYS A 175 26.35 -16.14 -23.96
C CYS A 175 27.57 -16.99 -24.29
N PHE A 176 27.96 -17.02 -25.57
CA PHE A 176 29.31 -17.46 -25.95
C PHE A 176 30.32 -16.44 -25.41
N THR A 177 31.50 -16.87 -24.98
CA THR A 177 32.49 -15.96 -24.39
C THR A 177 33.57 -15.57 -25.39
N GLU A 178 34.30 -14.49 -25.14
CA GLU A 178 35.46 -14.12 -25.95
C GLU A 178 36.73 -14.93 -25.63
N LEU A 179 36.71 -15.80 -24.61
CA LEU A 179 37.83 -16.67 -24.26
C LEU A 179 37.75 -18.01 -25.00
N THR A 180 38.87 -18.49 -25.53
CA THR A 180 38.96 -19.78 -26.24
C THR A 180 38.67 -20.98 -25.32
N GLU A 181 39.07 -20.89 -24.05
CA GLU A 181 38.91 -21.99 -23.08
C GLU A 181 37.47 -22.15 -22.59
N THR A 182 36.67 -21.08 -22.62
CA THR A 182 35.30 -21.08 -22.11
C THR A 182 34.33 -20.83 -23.25
N ARG A 183 33.76 -21.90 -23.79
CA ARG A 183 32.84 -21.80 -24.94
C ARG A 183 31.63 -20.91 -24.65
N HIS A 184 30.93 -21.17 -23.56
CA HIS A 184 29.78 -20.39 -23.12
C HIS A 184 29.67 -20.44 -21.60
N GLN A 185 28.96 -19.47 -21.03
CA GLN A 185 28.71 -19.41 -19.60
C GLN A 185 27.44 -18.61 -19.30
N GLU A 186 26.79 -18.92 -18.17
CA GLU A 186 25.69 -18.14 -17.62
C GLU A 186 26.12 -16.70 -17.28
N CYS A 187 25.16 -15.77 -17.36
CA CYS A 187 25.43 -14.36 -17.11
C CYS A 187 25.22 -13.88 -15.67
N GLY A 188 24.74 -14.76 -14.79
CA GLY A 188 24.53 -14.45 -13.37
C GLY A 188 23.53 -13.33 -13.13
N LEU A 189 22.44 -13.31 -13.91
CA LEU A 189 21.34 -12.35 -13.71
C LEU A 189 20.53 -12.76 -12.47
N PRO A 190 20.26 -11.85 -11.52
CA PRO A 190 19.48 -12.18 -10.33
C PRO A 190 18.01 -12.44 -10.68
N GLN A 191 17.35 -13.26 -9.88
CA GLN A 191 15.89 -13.36 -9.94
C GLN A 191 15.28 -12.03 -9.49
N CYS A 192 14.15 -11.62 -10.07
CA CYS A 192 13.48 -10.38 -9.65
C CYS A 192 12.97 -10.44 -8.19
N SER A 193 12.85 -11.64 -7.62
CA SER A 193 12.59 -11.87 -6.19
C SER A 193 13.78 -11.60 -5.27
N GLU A 194 14.98 -11.42 -5.82
CA GLU A 194 16.25 -11.26 -5.09
C GLU A 194 16.90 -9.89 -5.29
N VAL A 195 16.45 -9.12 -6.29
CA VAL A 195 16.97 -7.76 -6.56
C VAL A 195 16.76 -6.83 -5.36
N GLU A 196 15.59 -6.91 -4.76
CA GLU A 196 15.25 -6.21 -3.54
C GLU A 196 14.63 -7.25 -2.62
N CYS A 197 15.13 -7.31 -1.39
CA CYS A 197 14.63 -8.22 -0.39
C CYS A 197 13.51 -7.55 0.42
N MET A 198 12.58 -8.34 0.95
CA MET A 198 11.56 -7.85 1.85
C MET A 198 12.08 -7.82 3.29
N LYS A 199 11.80 -6.72 3.98
CA LYS A 199 11.94 -6.61 5.43
C LYS A 199 10.59 -6.94 6.07
N CYS A 200 10.60 -7.64 7.21
CA CYS A 200 9.36 -8.01 7.90
C CYS A 200 8.38 -8.77 6.98
N ASN A 201 7.14 -8.28 6.84
CA ASN A 201 6.10 -8.77 5.94
C ASN A 201 6.06 -8.01 4.59
N GLY A 202 7.07 -7.18 4.29
CA GLY A 202 7.18 -6.49 3.00
C GLY A 202 6.19 -5.34 2.78
N GLU A 203 5.68 -4.67 3.81
CA GLU A 203 4.88 -3.43 3.63
C GLU A 203 5.65 -2.36 2.85
N THR A 204 6.94 -2.22 3.15
CA THR A 204 7.84 -1.26 2.53
C THR A 204 8.50 -1.78 1.25
N TYR A 205 8.24 -3.03 0.84
CA TYR A 205 8.84 -3.63 -0.34
C TYR A 205 8.46 -2.85 -1.61
N ARG A 206 9.45 -2.45 -2.41
CA ARG A 206 9.26 -1.73 -3.69
C ARG A 206 9.92 -2.42 -4.88
N GLY A 207 10.39 -3.65 -4.69
CA GLY A 207 11.09 -4.41 -5.72
C GLY A 207 10.26 -4.78 -6.95
N PRO A 208 10.92 -5.33 -7.98
CA PRO A 208 10.36 -5.53 -9.33
C PRO A 208 9.63 -6.87 -9.52
N MET A 209 9.44 -7.67 -8.47
CA MET A 209 8.72 -8.95 -8.58
C MET A 209 7.28 -8.73 -9.05
N ASP A 210 6.91 -9.33 -10.18
CA ASP A 210 5.59 -9.19 -10.83
C ASP A 210 4.92 -10.53 -11.16
N HIS A 211 5.36 -11.60 -10.47
CA HIS A 211 4.79 -12.94 -10.54
C HIS A 211 4.53 -13.49 -9.13
N THR A 212 3.51 -14.34 -9.02
CA THR A 212 3.13 -15.01 -7.78
C THR A 212 4.09 -16.15 -7.44
N GLU A 213 3.97 -16.75 -6.26
CA GLU A 213 4.75 -17.91 -5.85
C GLU A 213 4.53 -19.14 -6.75
N SER A 214 3.34 -19.31 -7.34
CA SER A 214 3.07 -20.33 -8.35
C SER A 214 3.46 -19.89 -9.79
N GLY A 215 4.10 -18.73 -9.96
CA GLY A 215 4.52 -18.22 -11.27
C GLY A 215 3.41 -17.59 -12.12
N LYS A 216 2.27 -17.19 -11.56
CA LYS A 216 1.22 -16.48 -12.32
C LYS A 216 1.61 -15.01 -12.51
N GLU A 217 1.38 -14.49 -13.71
CA GLU A 217 1.61 -13.06 -14.01
C GLU A 217 0.63 -12.20 -13.21
N CYS A 218 1.13 -11.17 -12.52
CA CYS A 218 0.31 -10.26 -11.74
C CYS A 218 -0.53 -9.34 -12.64
N GLN A 219 -1.75 -9.03 -12.17
CA GLN A 219 -2.60 -7.98 -12.68
C GLN A 219 -2.11 -6.62 -12.16
N ARG A 220 -2.06 -5.64 -13.06
CA ARG A 220 -1.84 -4.22 -12.77
C ARG A 220 -2.81 -3.66 -11.74
N TRP A 221 -2.28 -2.93 -10.77
CA TRP A 221 -3.07 -2.22 -9.75
C TRP A 221 -3.96 -1.12 -10.35
N ASP A 222 -3.51 -0.49 -11.45
CA ASP A 222 -4.28 0.47 -12.22
C ASP A 222 -5.34 -0.17 -13.15
N SER A 223 -5.47 -1.50 -13.12
CA SER A 223 -6.45 -2.26 -13.89
C SER A 223 -7.60 -2.79 -13.04
N GLN A 224 -8.74 -3.04 -13.68
CA GLN A 224 -9.91 -3.68 -13.08
C GLN A 224 -10.30 -4.97 -13.81
N LYS A 225 -9.32 -5.60 -14.47
CA LYS A 225 -9.46 -6.83 -15.26
C LYS A 225 -8.22 -7.71 -15.09
N PRO A 226 -8.38 -9.05 -15.01
CA PRO A 226 -9.66 -9.77 -14.95
C PRO A 226 -10.45 -9.52 -13.65
N HIS A 227 -9.79 -9.12 -12.57
CA HIS A 227 -10.40 -8.96 -11.26
C HIS A 227 -10.68 -7.50 -10.93
N LYS A 228 -11.89 -7.19 -10.48
CA LYS A 228 -12.22 -5.87 -9.93
C LYS A 228 -11.76 -5.80 -8.48
N HIS A 229 -11.19 -4.67 -8.08
CA HIS A 229 -10.67 -4.50 -6.72
C HIS A 229 -10.61 -3.05 -6.26
N THR A 230 -10.48 -2.86 -4.95
CA THR A 230 -10.44 -1.56 -4.27
C THR A 230 -9.05 -0.91 -4.27
N TYR A 231 -7.98 -1.70 -4.34
CA TYR A 231 -6.57 -1.25 -4.29
C TYR A 231 -6.10 -0.55 -5.57
N GLN A 232 -6.74 0.56 -5.92
CA GLN A 232 -6.31 1.41 -7.02
C GLN A 232 -5.25 2.42 -6.53
N PRO A 233 -4.21 2.73 -7.33
CA PRO A 233 -3.13 3.64 -6.93
C PRO A 233 -3.61 5.03 -6.53
N ASN A 234 -4.63 5.56 -7.21
CA ASN A 234 -5.24 6.87 -6.92
C ASN A 234 -5.93 6.95 -5.54
N ARG A 235 -6.39 5.82 -4.99
CA ARG A 235 -7.06 5.74 -3.68
C ARG A 235 -6.09 5.40 -2.55
N HIS A 236 -4.95 4.81 -2.87
CA HIS A 236 -3.96 4.31 -1.91
C HIS A 236 -2.61 4.97 -2.18
N VAL A 237 -2.59 6.31 -2.11
CA VAL A 237 -1.38 7.10 -2.31
C VAL A 237 -0.33 6.71 -1.26
N GLY A 238 0.93 6.62 -1.67
CA GLY A 238 2.05 6.23 -0.78
C GLY A 238 2.24 4.73 -0.59
N LYS A 239 1.29 3.88 -0.99
CA LYS A 239 1.43 2.41 -0.93
C LYS A 239 2.26 1.81 -2.09
N GLY A 240 2.74 2.64 -3.01
CA GLY A 240 3.65 2.22 -4.10
C GLY A 240 3.04 1.17 -5.03
N LEU A 241 1.73 1.28 -5.32
CA LEU A 241 0.98 0.35 -6.17
C LEU A 241 1.31 0.55 -7.66
N ASP A 242 2.59 0.44 -7.99
CA ASP A 242 3.13 0.68 -9.33
C ASP A 242 3.01 -0.56 -10.21
N ASP A 243 2.63 -0.35 -11.48
CA ASP A 243 2.45 -1.41 -12.47
C ASP A 243 1.64 -2.61 -11.91
N ASN A 244 2.20 -3.82 -12.00
CA ASN A 244 1.69 -5.06 -11.44
C ASN A 244 2.69 -5.69 -10.46
N TYR A 245 3.54 -4.89 -9.82
CA TYR A 245 4.50 -5.44 -8.87
C TYR A 245 3.81 -5.91 -7.59
N CYS A 246 4.35 -6.95 -6.98
CA CYS A 246 3.88 -7.48 -5.70
C CYS A 246 4.03 -6.41 -4.61
N ARG A 247 2.97 -6.18 -3.84
CA ARG A 247 2.92 -5.19 -2.76
C ARG A 247 2.12 -5.72 -1.58
N ASN A 248 2.31 -5.12 -0.41
CA ASN A 248 1.53 -5.45 0.77
C ASN A 248 0.78 -4.20 1.30
N PRO A 249 -0.28 -3.73 0.61
CA PRO A 249 -0.96 -2.49 0.97
C PRO A 249 -1.85 -2.60 2.23
N ASN A 250 -2.26 -3.81 2.60
CA ASN A 250 -3.20 -4.13 3.67
C ASN A 250 -2.53 -4.75 4.91
N ASN A 251 -1.21 -4.68 5.00
CA ASN A 251 -0.43 -5.27 6.09
C ASN A 251 -0.68 -6.77 6.31
N ASP A 252 -0.86 -7.51 5.21
CA ASP A 252 -0.98 -8.96 5.16
C ASP A 252 0.34 -9.67 5.54
N VAL A 253 0.37 -11.00 5.46
CA VAL A 253 1.52 -11.83 5.82
C VAL A 253 2.77 -11.53 4.99
N ARG A 254 2.61 -11.23 3.70
CA ARG A 254 3.71 -10.91 2.76
C ARG A 254 3.16 -10.21 1.51
N PRO A 255 4.02 -9.66 0.63
CA PRO A 255 3.55 -9.04 -0.60
C PRO A 255 2.77 -10.02 -1.49
N TRP A 256 1.73 -9.51 -2.12
CA TRP A 256 0.82 -10.24 -2.98
C TRP A 256 0.43 -9.38 -4.18
N CYS A 257 -0.27 -9.99 -5.14
CA CYS A 257 -0.87 -9.28 -6.26
C CYS A 257 -2.18 -9.95 -6.68
N TYR A 258 -3.06 -9.20 -7.33
CA TYR A 258 -4.12 -9.82 -8.14
C TYR A 258 -3.48 -10.59 -9.28
N THR A 259 -4.06 -11.69 -9.74
CA THR A 259 -3.45 -12.50 -10.82
C THR A 259 -4.15 -12.27 -12.15
N MET A 260 -3.45 -12.56 -13.26
CA MET A 260 -4.05 -12.58 -14.59
C MET A 260 -4.88 -13.85 -14.86
N ASP A 261 -4.85 -14.84 -13.97
CA ASP A 261 -5.67 -16.04 -14.04
C ASP A 261 -7.08 -15.73 -13.50
N LYS A 262 -8.11 -16.05 -14.30
CA LYS A 262 -9.52 -15.80 -13.95
C LYS A 262 -9.98 -16.63 -12.74
N ASN A 263 -9.33 -17.76 -12.47
CA ASN A 263 -9.72 -18.67 -11.39
C ASN A 263 -8.99 -18.36 -10.07
N THR A 264 -7.92 -17.57 -10.12
CA THR A 264 -7.13 -17.18 -8.94
C THR A 264 -7.19 -15.67 -8.78
N PRO A 265 -8.10 -15.11 -7.96
CA PRO A 265 -8.23 -13.65 -7.83
C PRO A 265 -6.94 -12.95 -7.43
N TRP A 266 -6.25 -13.49 -6.43
CA TRP A 266 -5.00 -12.98 -5.91
C TRP A 266 -4.18 -14.14 -5.35
N GLU A 267 -2.87 -13.92 -5.21
CA GLU A 267 -1.96 -14.89 -4.62
C GLU A 267 -0.74 -14.16 -4.06
N TYR A 268 -0.07 -14.75 -3.08
CA TYR A 268 1.18 -14.22 -2.55
C TYR A 268 2.33 -14.36 -3.55
N CYS A 269 3.35 -13.53 -3.36
CA CYS A 269 4.58 -13.59 -4.14
C CYS A 269 5.72 -14.19 -3.30
N ASN A 270 6.60 -14.95 -3.96
CA ASN A 270 7.82 -15.44 -3.34
C ASN A 270 8.94 -14.41 -3.51
N ILE A 271 9.31 -13.73 -2.42
CA ILE A 271 10.31 -12.66 -2.38
C ILE A 271 11.33 -13.00 -1.29
N SER A 272 12.61 -12.81 -1.59
CA SER A 272 13.70 -13.05 -0.63
C SER A 272 13.56 -12.16 0.60
N VAL A 273 13.86 -12.69 1.79
CA VAL A 273 13.92 -11.90 3.02
C VAL A 273 15.33 -11.33 3.16
N CYS A 274 15.44 -10.08 3.61
CA CYS A 274 16.76 -9.48 3.83
C CYS A 274 17.50 -10.21 4.95
N ASP A 275 18.78 -10.51 4.74
CA ASP A 275 19.65 -10.98 5.80
C ASP A 275 19.76 -9.88 6.87
N SER A 276 19.45 -10.25 8.11
CA SER A 276 19.21 -9.36 9.24
C SER A 276 20.53 -8.91 9.90
N ASP A 277 21.50 -8.49 9.10
CA ASP A 277 22.81 -7.98 9.57
C ASP A 277 22.94 -6.45 9.45
N ASN A 278 21.88 -5.76 9.06
CA ASN A 278 21.78 -4.30 9.19
C ASN A 278 20.38 -3.96 9.69
N ASP A 279 20.09 -4.38 10.93
CA ASP A 279 19.03 -3.77 11.70
C ASP A 279 19.35 -2.27 11.80
N VAL A 280 18.44 -1.47 11.26
CA VAL A 280 18.30 -0.09 11.73
C VAL A 280 18.18 -0.22 13.24
N GLU A 281 19.06 0.43 14.01
CA GLU A 281 18.94 0.52 15.47
C GLU A 281 17.58 1.13 15.80
N VAL A 282 16.54 0.31 15.86
CA VAL A 282 15.27 0.70 16.44
C VAL A 282 15.56 0.73 17.92
N GLU A 283 15.55 1.92 18.53
CA GLU A 283 15.73 2.07 19.98
C GLU A 283 14.75 1.14 20.70
N VAL A 284 15.31 0.07 21.26
CA VAL A 284 14.53 -0.96 21.95
C VAL A 284 14.24 -0.46 23.35
N THR A 285 12.95 -0.34 23.67
CA THR A 285 12.49 0.12 24.98
C THR A 285 11.69 -0.99 25.67
N THR A 286 11.89 -1.16 26.98
CA THR A 286 11.26 -2.26 27.75
C THR A 286 10.32 -1.76 28.84
N SER A 287 10.62 -0.62 29.46
CA SER A 287 9.83 -0.01 30.53
C SER A 287 8.76 0.97 30.02
N CYS A 288 9.01 1.60 28.87
CA CYS A 288 8.18 2.62 28.25
C CYS A 288 8.17 2.43 26.73
N PHE A 289 7.35 3.16 25.97
CA PHE A 289 7.37 3.13 24.50
C PHE A 289 7.62 4.53 23.91
N GLN A 290 8.36 4.61 22.82
CA GLN A 290 8.57 5.84 22.04
C GLN A 290 7.73 5.85 20.76
N GLY A 291 7.33 7.04 20.28
CA GLY A 291 6.51 7.19 19.07
C GLY A 291 5.23 6.35 19.15
N GLN A 292 5.04 5.46 18.16
CA GLN A 292 3.93 4.50 18.12
C GLN A 292 4.20 3.20 18.92
N GLY A 293 5.42 3.01 19.45
CA GLY A 293 5.79 1.82 20.20
C GLY A 293 6.08 0.58 19.37
N GLU A 294 6.43 0.73 18.09
CA GLU A 294 6.87 -0.40 17.24
C GLU A 294 8.15 -1.07 17.75
N GLY A 295 9.02 -0.31 18.42
CA GLY A 295 10.25 -0.76 19.08
C GLY A 295 10.08 -1.25 20.52
N TYR A 296 8.85 -1.22 21.06
CA TYR A 296 8.60 -1.69 22.42
C TYR A 296 8.80 -3.21 22.52
N ARG A 297 9.65 -3.65 23.45
CA ARG A 297 10.00 -5.07 23.68
C ARG A 297 9.79 -5.50 25.13
N GLY A 298 9.06 -4.72 25.92
CA GLY A 298 8.75 -5.03 27.32
C GLY A 298 7.81 -6.24 27.50
N THR A 299 7.47 -6.53 28.75
CA THR A 299 6.78 -7.76 29.18
C THR A 299 5.34 -7.54 29.64
N VAL A 300 4.78 -6.33 29.46
CA VAL A 300 3.38 -6.06 29.81
C VAL A 300 2.46 -6.96 28.97
N ASN A 301 1.60 -7.73 29.62
CA ASN A 301 0.68 -8.69 28.99
C ASN A 301 -0.75 -8.63 29.56
N VAL A 302 -1.09 -7.53 30.22
CA VAL A 302 -2.42 -7.27 30.77
C VAL A 302 -2.86 -5.89 30.34
N THR A 303 -4.13 -5.76 29.97
CA THR A 303 -4.76 -4.51 29.56
C THR A 303 -5.10 -3.62 30.77
N PRO A 304 -5.42 -2.33 30.60
CA PRO A 304 -5.83 -1.44 31.70
C PRO A 304 -7.07 -1.93 32.46
N ALA A 305 -7.93 -2.70 31.80
CA ALA A 305 -9.11 -3.31 32.39
C ALA A 305 -8.83 -4.63 33.13
N GLY A 306 -7.56 -5.04 33.25
CA GLY A 306 -7.16 -6.29 33.90
C GLY A 306 -7.31 -7.54 33.05
N VAL A 307 -7.74 -7.42 31.78
CA VAL A 307 -7.87 -8.57 30.87
C VAL A 307 -6.50 -8.99 30.35
N THR A 308 -6.15 -10.26 30.49
CA THR A 308 -4.89 -10.84 30.01
C THR A 308 -4.86 -10.89 28.48
N CYS A 309 -3.69 -10.65 27.91
CA CYS A 309 -3.46 -10.77 26.48
C CYS A 309 -3.44 -12.25 26.05
N GLN A 310 -3.99 -12.53 24.87
CA GLN A 310 -3.84 -13.78 24.13
C GLN A 310 -2.42 -13.88 23.58
N ARG A 311 -1.85 -15.09 23.57
CA ARG A 311 -0.53 -15.34 22.97
C ARG A 311 -0.58 -15.13 21.45
N TRP A 312 0.49 -14.56 20.88
CA TRP A 312 0.58 -14.29 19.45
C TRP A 312 0.72 -15.55 18.59
N ASP A 313 1.12 -16.68 19.17
CA ASP A 313 1.16 -17.98 18.50
C ASP A 313 -0.16 -18.77 18.64
N ALA A 314 -1.12 -18.27 19.42
CA ALA A 314 -2.43 -18.90 19.61
C ALA A 314 -3.47 -18.26 18.67
N LEU A 315 -4.29 -19.09 18.02
CA LEU A 315 -5.40 -18.65 17.15
C LEU A 315 -6.77 -18.67 17.84
N PHE A 316 -6.78 -18.83 19.17
CA PHE A 316 -7.98 -18.90 20.00
C PHE A 316 -7.79 -18.03 21.28
N PRO A 317 -8.82 -17.29 21.74
CA PRO A 317 -10.17 -17.18 21.18
C PRO A 317 -10.27 -16.41 19.86
N HIS A 318 -9.28 -15.56 19.55
CA HIS A 318 -9.30 -14.73 18.35
C HIS A 318 -8.35 -15.26 17.29
N ASN A 319 -8.89 -15.65 16.14
CA ASN A 319 -8.07 -16.00 14.98
C ASN A 319 -7.45 -14.72 14.35
N HIS A 320 -6.17 -14.76 13.98
CA HIS A 320 -5.44 -13.64 13.39
C HIS A 320 -4.19 -14.06 12.59
N SER A 321 -3.68 -13.16 11.75
CA SER A 321 -2.47 -13.36 10.95
C SER A 321 -1.16 -12.93 11.65
N TYR A 322 -1.25 -12.21 12.77
CA TYR A 322 -0.11 -11.68 13.54
C TYR A 322 0.60 -12.76 14.34
N THR A 323 1.34 -13.63 13.66
CA THR A 323 2.11 -14.71 14.29
C THR A 323 3.61 -14.39 14.28
N PRO A 324 4.40 -14.95 15.21
CA PRO A 324 5.86 -14.79 15.21
C PRO A 324 6.51 -15.25 13.89
N HIS A 325 5.93 -16.26 13.25
CA HIS A 325 6.42 -16.80 11.98
C HIS A 325 6.26 -15.79 10.83
N ASN A 326 5.12 -15.08 10.78
CA ASN A 326 4.80 -14.12 9.74
C ASN A 326 5.48 -12.75 9.96
N TYR A 327 5.64 -12.34 11.23
CA TYR A 327 6.19 -11.03 11.60
C TYR A 327 7.45 -11.19 12.45
N LYS A 328 8.48 -11.86 11.91
CA LYS A 328 9.73 -12.16 12.63
C LYS A 328 10.39 -10.91 13.24
N CYS A 329 10.33 -9.77 12.55
CA CYS A 329 10.95 -8.52 12.99
C CYS A 329 10.17 -7.77 14.09
N LYS A 330 8.92 -8.16 14.39
CA LYS A 330 8.05 -7.43 15.33
C LYS A 330 8.09 -7.95 16.76
N ASP A 331 8.96 -8.94 17.07
CA ASP A 331 9.10 -9.56 18.39
C ASP A 331 7.75 -9.97 19.01
N LEU A 332 6.93 -10.70 18.26
CA LEU A 332 5.62 -11.17 18.73
C LEU A 332 5.74 -12.36 19.71
N ARG A 333 6.62 -12.27 20.71
CA ARG A 333 6.86 -13.35 21.69
C ARG A 333 5.79 -13.36 22.78
N GLU A 334 5.47 -14.58 23.23
CA GLU A 334 4.48 -14.84 24.29
C GLU A 334 3.14 -14.12 24.04
N ASN A 335 2.60 -13.43 25.04
CA ASN A 335 1.40 -12.61 24.98
C ASN A 335 1.68 -11.14 25.33
N PHE A 336 2.91 -10.67 25.11
CA PHE A 336 3.27 -9.30 25.44
C PHE A 336 2.64 -8.29 24.47
N CYS A 337 2.30 -7.10 24.97
CA CYS A 337 1.80 -6.00 24.15
C CYS A 337 2.84 -5.59 23.09
N ARG A 338 2.43 -5.50 21.83
CA ARG A 338 3.28 -5.15 20.69
C ARG A 338 2.52 -4.24 19.73
N ASN A 339 3.23 -3.67 18.77
CA ASN A 339 2.61 -2.87 17.72
C ASN A 339 3.08 -3.34 16.33
N PRO A 340 2.56 -4.49 15.83
CA PRO A 340 2.98 -5.03 14.54
C PRO A 340 2.40 -4.30 13.32
N ASP A 341 1.31 -3.54 13.48
CA ASP A 341 0.54 -2.92 12.39
C ASP A 341 0.69 -1.39 12.30
N GLY A 342 1.61 -0.81 13.07
CA GLY A 342 1.82 0.64 13.09
C GLY A 342 0.61 1.40 13.65
N SER A 343 -0.14 0.75 14.56
CA SER A 343 -1.22 1.40 15.30
C SER A 343 -0.69 2.53 16.19
N GLU A 344 -1.57 3.26 16.85
CA GLU A 344 -1.16 4.46 17.59
C GLU A 344 -0.27 4.16 18.80
N ILE A 345 -0.48 3.02 19.46
CA ILE A 345 0.26 2.53 20.64
C ILE A 345 0.29 1.00 20.68
N PRO A 346 1.14 0.36 21.52
CA PRO A 346 1.14 -1.08 21.68
C PRO A 346 -0.21 -1.65 22.12
N TRP A 347 -0.55 -2.82 21.59
CA TRP A 347 -1.80 -3.52 21.81
C TRP A 347 -1.60 -5.04 21.88
N CYS A 348 -2.65 -5.76 22.26
CA CYS A 348 -2.69 -7.22 22.17
C CYS A 348 -4.10 -7.73 21.83
N PHE A 349 -4.20 -8.94 21.28
CA PHE A 349 -5.46 -9.69 21.31
C PHE A 349 -5.77 -10.04 22.76
N THR A 350 -7.04 -10.07 23.16
CA THR A 350 -7.39 -10.37 24.57
C THR A 350 -7.82 -11.81 24.74
N ALA A 351 -7.62 -12.37 25.94
CA ALA A 351 -8.11 -13.70 26.28
C ALA A 351 -9.65 -13.75 26.43
N ASP A 352 -10.34 -12.60 26.46
CA ASP A 352 -11.80 -12.53 26.50
C ASP A 352 -12.37 -12.69 25.07
N PRO A 353 -13.21 -13.72 24.81
CA PRO A 353 -13.87 -13.91 23.51
C PRO A 353 -14.77 -12.74 23.08
N LYS A 354 -15.22 -11.89 24.01
CA LYS A 354 -16.07 -10.72 23.72
C LYS A 354 -15.27 -9.49 23.30
N VAL A 355 -13.98 -9.43 23.66
CA VAL A 355 -13.11 -8.29 23.36
C VAL A 355 -11.97 -8.76 22.48
N ARG A 356 -12.07 -8.51 21.17
CA ARG A 356 -11.06 -8.99 20.21
C ARG A 356 -9.66 -8.45 20.50
N ARG A 357 -9.53 -7.14 20.68
CA ARG A 357 -8.26 -6.43 20.79
C ARG A 357 -8.42 -5.29 21.78
N ALA A 358 -7.35 -5.00 22.54
CA ALA A 358 -7.28 -3.85 23.43
C ALA A 358 -5.90 -3.19 23.38
N PHE A 359 -5.88 -1.88 23.59
CA PHE A 359 -4.64 -1.11 23.70
C PHE A 359 -4.05 -1.21 25.10
N CYS A 360 -2.73 -1.26 25.18
CA CYS A 360 -1.99 -1.36 26.44
C CYS A 360 -1.58 0.04 26.92
N THR A 361 -2.57 0.86 27.32
CA THR A 361 -2.33 2.24 27.81
C THR A 361 -1.65 2.29 29.18
N ASN A 362 -1.46 1.15 29.84
CA ASN A 362 -0.68 0.99 31.05
C ASN A 362 0.84 1.02 30.80
N ILE A 363 1.29 0.98 29.55
CA ILE A 363 2.69 1.21 29.21
C ILE A 363 2.92 2.73 29.12
N PRO A 364 3.85 3.31 29.89
CA PRO A 364 4.14 4.74 29.81
C PRO A 364 4.87 5.09 28.50
N ARG A 365 4.73 6.33 28.03
CA ARG A 365 5.60 6.86 26.97
C ARG A 365 6.96 7.19 27.57
N CYS A 366 8.04 6.91 26.84
CA CYS A 366 9.36 7.26 27.34
C CYS A 366 9.47 8.77 27.44
N GLU A 367 10.01 9.24 28.57
CA GLU A 367 10.46 10.61 28.71
C GLU A 367 11.61 10.78 27.71
N SER A 368 11.32 11.39 26.55
CA SER A 368 12.38 12.11 25.86
C SER A 368 12.89 13.13 26.86
N GLU A 369 14.20 13.33 26.97
CA GLU A 369 14.76 14.47 27.68
C GLU A 369 14.14 15.76 27.14
N ILE A 370 13.04 16.15 27.76
CA ILE A 370 12.39 17.43 27.69
C ILE A 370 12.48 17.84 29.14
N SER A 371 13.32 18.85 29.36
CA SER A 371 13.50 19.55 30.62
C SER A 371 12.26 19.53 31.49
N ASP A 372 12.46 19.45 32.81
CA ASP A 372 11.58 20.03 33.82
C ASP A 372 11.30 21.51 33.50
N SER A 373 10.53 21.78 32.45
CA SER A 373 9.68 22.94 32.39
C SER A 373 8.39 22.45 33.00
N THR A 374 8.13 22.88 34.23
CA THR A 374 6.80 22.83 34.84
C THR A 374 5.81 23.32 33.79
N GLU A 375 5.08 22.40 33.13
CA GLU A 375 4.10 22.78 32.09
C GLU A 375 3.00 23.57 32.79
N CYS A 376 3.06 24.88 32.65
CA CYS A 376 2.13 25.81 33.22
C CYS A 376 1.37 26.53 32.11
N TYR A 377 0.20 27.09 32.43
CA TYR A 377 -0.57 27.87 31.47
C TYR A 377 -0.63 29.34 31.89
N GLU A 378 -0.57 30.23 30.89
CA GLU A 378 -0.75 31.68 31.08
C GLU A 378 -2.23 32.04 30.90
N ASP A 379 -2.69 33.07 31.63
CA ASP A 379 -4.07 33.56 31.62
C ASP A 379 -5.13 32.47 31.89
N ASN A 380 -5.97 32.18 30.88
CA ASN A 380 -6.95 31.10 30.88
C ASN A 380 -6.46 29.85 30.15
N GLY A 381 -5.25 29.86 29.55
CA GLY A 381 -4.71 28.71 28.83
C GLY A 381 -5.30 28.51 27.44
N GLU A 382 -5.90 29.54 26.83
CA GLU A 382 -6.33 29.52 25.42
C GLU A 382 -5.15 29.22 24.47
N SER A 383 -3.97 29.76 24.79
CA SER A 383 -2.72 29.54 24.04
C SER A 383 -1.95 28.30 24.49
N TYR A 384 -2.42 27.58 25.52
CA TYR A 384 -1.71 26.40 26.01
C TYR A 384 -1.69 25.30 24.94
N ARG A 385 -0.48 24.90 24.54
CA ARG A 385 -0.23 23.86 23.53
C ARG A 385 0.65 22.72 24.05
N GLY A 386 0.74 22.56 25.37
CA GLY A 386 1.52 21.48 26.00
C GLY A 386 0.94 20.08 25.77
N ASN A 387 1.60 19.07 26.34
CA ASN A 387 1.34 17.66 26.03
C ASN A 387 0.51 16.91 27.08
N LEU A 388 0.03 17.60 28.12
CA LEU A 388 -0.77 16.98 29.18
C LEU A 388 -2.06 16.35 28.61
N SER A 389 -2.36 15.12 29.05
CA SER A 389 -3.51 14.31 28.59
C SER A 389 -4.22 13.59 29.74
N LYS A 390 -4.14 14.14 30.95
CA LYS A 390 -4.84 13.66 32.14
C LYS A 390 -5.53 14.80 32.87
N THR A 391 -6.70 14.53 33.40
CA THR A 391 -7.45 15.51 34.20
C THR A 391 -6.84 15.64 35.60
N ARG A 392 -7.17 16.71 36.31
CA ARG A 392 -6.79 16.93 37.72
C ARG A 392 -7.24 15.80 38.66
N SER A 393 -8.27 15.07 38.25
CA SER A 393 -8.78 13.89 38.96
C SER A 393 -8.04 12.61 38.57
N GLY A 394 -6.96 12.71 37.78
CA GLY A 394 -6.15 11.59 37.32
C GLY A 394 -6.76 10.78 36.18
N ILE A 395 -7.88 11.21 35.61
CA ILE A 395 -8.62 10.48 34.57
C ILE A 395 -7.98 10.78 33.20
N PRO A 396 -7.74 9.77 32.35
CA PRO A 396 -7.20 10.01 31.02
C PRO A 396 -8.18 10.75 30.12
N CYS A 397 -7.65 11.70 29.35
CA CYS A 397 -8.42 12.45 28.37
C CYS A 397 -8.84 11.57 27.18
N GLY A 398 -10.05 11.78 26.68
CA GLY A 398 -10.59 11.24 25.43
C GLY A 398 -10.24 12.12 24.22
N LEU A 399 -10.37 11.56 23.03
CA LEU A 399 -10.03 12.20 21.77
C LEU A 399 -10.98 13.36 21.42
N TRP A 400 -10.45 14.54 21.11
CA TRP A 400 -11.26 15.69 20.69
C TRP A 400 -12.06 15.44 19.41
N SER A 401 -11.57 14.55 18.53
CA SER A 401 -12.27 14.16 17.31
C SER A 401 -13.62 13.50 17.59
N ASP A 402 -13.74 12.78 18.71
CA ASP A 402 -14.91 11.94 19.02
C ASP A 402 -16.05 12.76 19.60
N HIS A 403 -15.72 13.94 20.13
CA HIS A 403 -16.66 14.86 20.77
C HIS A 403 -16.97 16.11 19.92
N THR A 404 -16.29 16.30 18.77
CA THR A 404 -16.51 17.45 17.87
C THR A 404 -17.35 17.07 16.63
N PHE A 405 -18.67 17.06 16.76
CA PHE A 405 -19.57 16.81 15.62
C PHE A 405 -19.80 18.04 14.72
N ARG A 406 -19.88 17.77 13.41
CA ARG A 406 -20.01 18.73 12.31
C ARG A 406 -21.33 19.51 12.32
N ARG A 407 -21.38 20.64 12.99
CA ARG A 407 -21.99 21.87 12.44
C ARG A 407 -21.62 23.05 13.35
N ASP A 408 -21.14 24.10 12.70
CA ASP A 408 -20.65 25.37 13.23
C ASP A 408 -19.24 25.41 13.82
N THR A 409 -18.48 26.39 13.33
CA THR A 409 -17.10 26.79 13.69
C THR A 409 -15.93 26.01 13.10
N GLN A 410 -15.91 25.93 11.76
CA GLN A 410 -14.68 25.64 11.00
C GLN A 410 -13.55 26.68 11.21
N SER A 411 -13.84 27.81 11.87
CA SER A 411 -12.86 28.83 12.31
C SER A 411 -12.24 28.58 13.69
N ALA A 412 -12.87 27.81 14.60
CA ALA A 412 -12.35 27.57 15.95
C ALA A 412 -11.37 26.38 16.01
N LYS A 413 -11.52 25.44 15.07
CA LYS A 413 -10.75 24.17 15.03
C LYS A 413 -9.27 24.35 14.68
N ALA A 414 -8.92 25.42 13.94
CA ALA A 414 -7.54 25.69 13.52
C ALA A 414 -6.75 26.50 14.56
N SER A 415 -7.41 27.38 15.33
CA SER A 415 -6.73 28.27 16.28
C SER A 415 -6.47 27.63 17.64
N ALA A 416 -7.28 26.67 18.08
CA ALA A 416 -7.21 26.06 19.41
C ALA A 416 -6.32 24.82 19.54
N GLY A 417 -5.75 24.31 18.43
CA GLY A 417 -4.82 23.16 18.45
C GLY A 417 -5.40 21.90 19.10
N LEU A 418 -6.67 21.58 18.78
CA LEU A 418 -7.42 20.42 19.31
C LEU A 418 -6.94 19.09 18.71
N GLU A 419 -5.68 18.76 18.98
CA GLU A 419 -5.01 17.56 18.51
C GLU A 419 -5.11 16.44 19.55
N LEU A 420 -5.35 15.21 19.08
CA LEU A 420 -5.39 13.99 19.88
C LEU A 420 -6.35 14.12 21.09
N ASN A 421 -5.85 13.81 22.28
CA ASN A 421 -6.56 13.89 23.57
C ASN A 421 -5.87 14.86 24.54
N LEU A 422 -5.24 15.91 24.03
CA LEU A 422 -4.43 16.83 24.85
C LEU A 422 -5.30 17.90 25.53
N CYS A 423 -4.93 18.34 26.72
CA CYS A 423 -5.63 19.40 27.45
C CYS A 423 -5.61 20.71 26.67
N ARG A 424 -6.79 21.31 26.39
CA ARG A 424 -6.92 22.55 25.64
C ARG A 424 -8.03 23.41 26.22
N ASN A 425 -8.03 24.70 25.87
CA ASN A 425 -9.09 25.62 26.25
C ASN A 425 -9.70 26.32 25.01
N PRO A 426 -10.44 25.60 24.16
CA PRO A 426 -10.99 26.15 22.92
C PRO A 426 -12.13 27.16 23.14
N ASP A 427 -12.80 27.09 24.29
CA ASP A 427 -13.95 27.90 24.67
C ASP A 427 -13.59 29.08 25.57
N ARG A 428 -12.28 29.32 25.78
CA ARG A 428 -11.74 30.41 26.62
C ARG A 428 -12.26 30.36 28.06
N ASP A 429 -12.56 29.17 28.56
CA ASP A 429 -13.05 28.96 29.92
C ASP A 429 -12.05 29.50 30.94
N LYS A 430 -12.53 30.34 31.86
CA LYS A 430 -11.69 31.04 32.85
C LYS A 430 -10.96 30.11 33.83
N HIS A 431 -11.41 28.86 33.97
CA HIS A 431 -10.83 27.91 34.93
C HIS A 431 -9.62 27.17 34.37
N GLY A 432 -9.36 27.26 33.06
CA GLY A 432 -8.14 26.72 32.46
C GLY A 432 -8.41 25.61 31.44
N PRO A 433 -7.33 24.97 30.94
CA PRO A 433 -7.43 23.88 30.00
C PRO A 433 -8.18 22.67 30.57
N TRP A 434 -8.99 22.04 29.74
CA TRP A 434 -9.78 20.87 30.07
C TRP A 434 -9.71 19.86 28.93
N CYS A 435 -10.30 18.68 29.14
CA CYS A 435 -10.49 17.69 28.08
C CYS A 435 -11.74 16.85 28.37
N TYR A 436 -12.28 16.23 27.32
CA TYR A 436 -13.25 15.14 27.51
C TYR A 436 -12.56 13.96 28.19
N THR A 437 -13.28 13.16 28.98
CA THR A 437 -12.68 11.97 29.62
C THR A 437 -13.24 10.69 29.01
N SER A 438 -12.47 9.61 29.13
CA SER A 438 -12.90 8.29 28.68
C SER A 438 -13.87 7.59 29.66
N ASN A 439 -14.24 8.23 30.77
CA ASN A 439 -15.13 7.66 31.79
C ASN A 439 -16.57 8.13 31.59
N SER A 440 -17.52 7.20 31.50
CA SER A 440 -18.95 7.48 31.31
C SER A 440 -19.60 8.30 32.43
N SER A 441 -19.00 8.33 33.63
CA SER A 441 -19.50 9.10 34.77
C SER A 441 -19.03 10.55 34.80
N ILE A 442 -17.94 10.88 34.11
CA ILE A 442 -17.34 12.23 34.07
C ILE A 442 -17.05 12.58 32.61
N PRO A 443 -18.00 13.13 31.85
CA PRO A 443 -17.84 13.31 30.39
C PRO A 443 -16.68 14.22 30.00
N TRP A 444 -16.31 15.18 30.87
CA TRP A 444 -15.17 16.08 30.73
C TRP A 444 -14.72 16.53 32.13
N ASP A 445 -13.45 16.88 32.30
CA ASP A 445 -12.90 17.44 33.53
C ASP A 445 -11.68 18.33 33.22
N TYR A 446 -11.34 19.22 34.15
CA TYR A 446 -10.22 20.15 34.00
C TYR A 446 -8.89 19.44 34.16
N CYS A 447 -7.87 19.93 33.49
CA CYS A 447 -6.52 19.38 33.61
C CYS A 447 -5.78 19.94 34.81
N GLY A 448 -4.94 19.09 35.43
CA GLY A 448 -4.17 19.44 36.64
C GLY A 448 -2.96 20.31 36.33
N LEU A 449 -3.15 21.41 35.58
CA LEU A 449 -2.09 22.36 35.24
C LEU A 449 -2.06 23.48 36.27
N GLU A 450 -0.87 23.90 36.68
CA GLU A 450 -0.69 25.12 37.45
C GLU A 450 -0.59 26.34 36.52
N ARG A 451 -1.04 27.50 37.00
CA ARG A 451 -0.76 28.75 36.28
C ARG A 451 0.72 29.06 36.40
N CYS A 452 1.31 29.60 35.33
CA CYS A 452 2.70 30.02 35.39
C CYS A 452 2.87 31.03 36.52
N LYS A 453 3.78 30.77 37.45
CA LYS A 453 4.09 31.70 38.54
C LYS A 453 4.71 32.93 37.91
N SER A 454 3.93 34.01 37.78
CA SER A 454 4.52 35.32 37.54
C SER A 454 5.39 35.64 38.75
N VAL A 455 6.65 35.97 38.51
CA VAL A 455 7.50 36.57 39.55
C VAL A 455 6.91 37.95 39.82
N SER A 456 6.02 38.04 40.80
CA SER A 456 5.50 39.31 41.30
C SER A 456 6.09 39.59 42.67
N THR A 457 6.95 40.60 42.73
CA THR A 457 7.18 41.39 43.94
C THR A 457 5.85 42.00 44.42
N ASP A 458 5.50 41.77 45.69
CA ASP A 458 4.67 42.55 46.65
C ASP A 458 3.50 43.45 46.12
N ASP A 459 2.32 43.58 46.73
CA ASP A 459 1.89 43.48 48.14
C ASP A 459 0.33 43.47 48.24
N HIS A 460 -0.18 43.13 49.43
CA HIS A 460 -1.42 43.59 50.10
C HIS A 460 -2.85 43.05 49.79
N GLN A 461 -3.33 42.28 50.79
CA GLN A 461 -4.59 42.38 51.58
C GLN A 461 -5.98 42.02 51.01
N LYS A 462 -6.62 41.09 51.76
CA LYS A 462 -8.05 40.97 52.18
C LYS A 462 -9.07 40.59 51.10
N SER A 463 -10.17 39.87 51.37
CA SER A 463 -10.80 39.29 52.57
C SER A 463 -11.84 38.23 52.14
N GLU A 464 -12.24 37.36 53.06
CA GLU A 464 -13.26 36.31 52.93
C GLU A 464 -14.68 36.79 52.53
N GLY A 465 -15.45 35.91 51.87
CA GLY A 465 -16.90 36.02 51.68
C GLY A 465 -17.53 34.76 51.04
N PRO A 466 -18.80 34.41 51.35
CA PRO A 466 -19.24 33.02 51.53
C PRO A 466 -19.79 32.31 50.28
N LYS A 467 -19.75 30.97 50.29
CA LYS A 467 -20.42 30.07 49.33
C LYS A 467 -21.95 30.14 49.45
N PRO A 468 -22.69 30.16 48.32
CA PRO A 468 -23.94 29.40 48.17
C PRO A 468 -23.80 28.41 47.00
N SER A 469 -23.95 27.10 47.23
CA SER A 469 -25.21 26.33 47.26
C SER A 469 -25.84 26.12 45.88
N CYS A 470 -25.94 24.85 45.52
CA CYS A 470 -26.49 24.24 44.30
C CYS A 470 -27.77 24.89 43.75
N PHE A 471 -27.82 25.03 42.42
CA PHE A 471 -29.04 24.82 41.64
C PHE A 471 -28.71 23.99 40.39
N ILE A 472 -29.18 22.74 40.38
CA ILE A 472 -29.12 21.83 39.24
C ILE A 472 -30.41 22.03 38.44
N HIS A 473 -30.31 22.53 37.21
CA HIS A 473 -31.36 22.31 36.21
C HIS A 473 -31.10 20.94 35.56
N LYS A 474 -31.86 19.92 35.96
CA LYS A 474 -31.91 18.64 35.25
C LYS A 474 -32.84 18.80 34.05
N THR A 475 -32.30 18.68 32.84
CA THR A 475 -33.08 18.27 31.66
C THR A 475 -32.61 16.87 31.27
N THR A 476 -33.50 15.89 31.42
CA THR A 476 -33.29 14.48 31.05
C THR A 476 -33.42 14.30 29.54
N ARG A 477 -32.46 13.61 28.91
CA ARG A 477 -32.52 13.21 27.49
C ARG A 477 -33.14 11.82 27.36
N ILE A 478 -34.11 11.68 26.45
CA ILE A 478 -34.88 10.46 26.19
C ILE A 478 -34.01 9.38 25.51
N VAL A 479 -34.11 8.14 26.00
CA VAL A 479 -33.44 6.95 25.44
C VAL A 479 -34.51 6.05 24.82
N GLY A 480 -34.38 5.71 23.54
CA GLY A 480 -35.35 4.90 22.78
C GLY A 480 -35.95 5.58 21.54
N GLY A 481 -35.60 6.84 21.28
CA GLY A 481 -36.13 7.62 20.16
C GLY A 481 -37.47 8.28 20.47
N MET A 482 -38.05 8.96 19.47
CA MET A 482 -39.32 9.67 19.57
C MET A 482 -40.23 9.29 18.40
N GLU A 483 -41.54 9.23 18.67
CA GLU A 483 -42.55 8.85 17.69
C GLU A 483 -42.66 9.91 16.58
N VAL A 484 -42.60 9.48 15.33
CA VAL A 484 -42.70 10.38 14.17
C VAL A 484 -44.17 10.57 13.83
N GLN A 485 -44.72 11.76 14.08
CA GLN A 485 -46.09 12.09 13.70
C GLN A 485 -46.17 12.45 12.22
N ARG A 486 -46.57 11.45 11.42
CA ARG A 486 -46.82 11.47 9.97
C ARG A 486 -45.61 11.81 9.09
N ALA A 487 -45.42 10.98 8.07
CA ALA A 487 -44.46 11.19 7.01
C ALA A 487 -44.91 12.35 6.11
N GLU A 488 -44.10 13.40 6.00
CA GLU A 488 -44.18 14.38 4.91
C GLU A 488 -43.37 13.91 3.70
N ASP A 489 -43.81 14.34 2.51
CA ASP A 489 -43.39 13.81 1.21
C ASP A 489 -41.88 13.71 1.03
N GLY A 490 -41.39 12.48 0.79
CA GLY A 490 -39.98 12.17 0.55
C GLY A 490 -39.40 11.05 1.43
N SER A 491 -40.15 10.55 2.41
CA SER A 491 -39.73 9.40 3.22
C SER A 491 -39.89 8.07 2.48
N TRP A 492 -38.80 7.33 2.32
CA TRP A 492 -38.70 6.03 1.63
C TRP A 492 -38.87 4.83 2.57
N VAL A 493 -39.52 5.01 3.71
CA VAL A 493 -39.72 3.94 4.69
C VAL A 493 -40.78 2.97 4.16
N VAL A 494 -40.38 1.71 3.97
CA VAL A 494 -41.27 0.63 3.51
C VAL A 494 -41.40 -0.41 4.63
N SER A 495 -42.63 -0.80 4.95
CA SER A 495 -42.91 -1.91 5.86
C SER A 495 -43.30 -3.13 5.03
N ILE A 496 -42.52 -4.22 5.15
CA ILE A 496 -42.78 -5.47 4.42
C ILE A 496 -43.74 -6.32 5.25
N GLN A 497 -44.88 -6.68 4.68
CA GLN A 497 -45.87 -7.56 5.32
C GLN A 497 -46.00 -8.88 4.56
N LYS A 498 -46.29 -9.96 5.31
CA LYS A 498 -46.51 -11.31 4.75
C LYS A 498 -47.93 -11.40 4.21
N GLY A 499 -48.09 -11.66 2.91
CA GLY A 499 -49.39 -11.81 2.27
C GLY A 499 -50.09 -13.10 2.74
N TYR A 500 -51.33 -12.97 3.21
CA TYR A 500 -52.20 -14.11 3.48
C TYR A 500 -53.03 -14.42 2.24
N THR A 501 -52.82 -15.60 1.65
CA THR A 501 -53.76 -16.19 0.68
C THR A 501 -54.97 -16.69 1.45
N LEU A 502 -56.14 -16.12 1.19
CA LEU A 502 -57.41 -16.62 1.72
C LEU A 502 -57.71 -18.00 1.13
N PRO A 503 -58.13 -19.00 1.92
CA PRO A 503 -58.76 -20.20 1.39
C PRO A 503 -60.11 -19.82 0.78
N VAL A 504 -60.44 -20.48 -0.35
CA VAL A 504 -61.67 -20.35 -1.14
C VAL A 504 -62.94 -20.51 -0.30
#